data_AF-A0A1M7SQS0-F1
#
_entry.id   AF-A0A1M7SQS0-F1
#
_cell.length_a   1.000
_cell.length_b   1.000
_cell.length_c   1.000
_cell.angle_alpha   90.00
_cell.angle_beta   90.00
_cell.angle_gamma   90.00
#
_symmetry.space_group_name_H-M   'P 1'
#
loop_
_entity.id
_entity.type
_entity.pdbx_description
1 polymer ?
#
loop_
_entity_poly.entity_id
_entity_poly.type
_entity_poly.pdbx_seq_one_letter_code
_entity_poly.pdbx_strand_id
1 'polypeptide(L)'
;MGHAAIIVAERKALLARTESLVREFHPALPAGTVIRAVTRCRAELLRAGVRRGPAGITEARVRAHLDRTAADIGGVRVGGDSPVSRPTAPG
;
A
#
# COMPACT_ATOMS: atom_id res chain seq x y z
N MET A 1 34.49 5.79 -2.67
CA MET A 1 33.20 6.22 -2.09
C MET A 1 32.81 5.26 -0.97
N GLY A 2 32.62 5.77 0.25
CA GLY A 2 32.43 4.92 1.44
C GLY A 2 31.04 4.30 1.55
N HIS A 3 30.95 3.10 2.12
CA HIS A 3 29.72 2.32 2.31
C HIS A 3 28.59 3.13 2.99
N ALA A 4 28.94 4.04 3.90
CA ALA A 4 28.01 4.93 4.57
C ALA A 4 27.28 5.90 3.62
N ALA A 5 27.97 6.41 2.59
CA ALA A 5 27.36 7.32 1.61
C ALA A 5 26.28 6.63 0.78
N ILE A 6 26.48 5.34 0.46
CA ILE A 6 25.50 4.51 -0.26
C ILE A 6 24.26 4.32 0.59
N ILE A 7 24.42 3.97 1.87
CA ILE A 7 23.29 3.79 2.80
C ILE A 7 22.47 5.08 2.95
N VAL A 8 23.14 6.23 3.05
CA VAL A 8 22.47 7.54 3.15
C VAL A 8 21.69 7.87 1.87
N ALA A 9 22.29 7.64 0.69
CA ALA A 9 21.63 7.86 -0.59
C ALA A 9 20.38 6.97 -0.76
N GLU A 10 20.47 5.69 -0.40
CA GLU A 10 19.33 4.76 -0.44
C GLU A 10 18.22 5.16 0.53
N ARG A 11 18.57 5.67 1.72
CA ARG A 11 17.59 6.16 2.69
C ARG A 11 16.85 7.39 2.17
N LYS A 12 17.58 8.34 1.58
CA LYS A 12 16.98 9.54 0.96
C LYS A 12 16.06 9.17 -0.20
N ALA A 13 16.49 8.24 -1.07
CA ALA A 13 15.67 7.77 -2.18
C ALA A 13 14.36 7.12 -1.71
N LEU A 14 14.39 6.32 -0.65
CA LEU A 14 13.18 5.73 -0.08
C LEU A 14 12.24 6.78 0.50
N LEU A 15 12.77 7.77 1.23
CA LEU A 15 11.95 8.82 1.81
C LEU A 15 11.23 9.62 0.74
N ALA A 16 11.95 10.05 -0.31
CA ALA A 16 11.35 10.75 -1.45
C ALA A 16 10.24 9.92 -2.11
N ARG A 17 10.46 8.61 -2.30
CA ARG A 17 9.44 7.70 -2.85
C ARG A 17 8.24 7.51 -1.95
N THR A 18 8.46 7.43 -0.63
CA THR A 18 7.36 7.32 0.34
C THR A 18 6.48 8.57 0.28
N GLU A 19 7.11 9.74 0.19
CA GLU A 19 6.40 11.02 0.06
C GLU A 19 5.59 11.09 -1.24
N SER A 20 6.16 10.65 -2.38
CA SER A 20 5.43 10.55 -3.64
C SER A 20 4.20 9.64 -3.54
N LEU A 21 4.35 8.46 -2.93
CA LEU A 21 3.23 7.53 -2.73
C LEU A 21 2.15 8.11 -1.80
N VAL A 22 2.55 8.81 -0.73
CA VAL A 22 1.57 9.47 0.16
C VAL A 22 0.76 10.50 -0.61
N ARG A 23 1.39 11.30 -1.48
CA ARG A 23 0.69 12.28 -2.31
C ARG A 23 -0.20 11.62 -3.37
N GLU A 24 0.25 10.54 -3.98
CA GLU A 24 -0.48 9.82 -5.03
C GLU A 24 -1.75 9.14 -4.51
N PHE A 25 -1.68 8.52 -3.33
CA PHE A 25 -2.83 7.85 -2.73
C PHE A 25 -3.69 8.78 -1.86
N HIS A 26 -3.35 10.06 -1.76
CA HIS A 26 -4.21 11.05 -1.10
C HIS A 26 -5.31 11.53 -2.07
N PRO A 27 -6.58 11.68 -1.64
CA PRO A 27 -7.10 11.44 -0.28
C PRO A 27 -7.62 10.02 -0.04
N ALA A 28 -7.48 9.11 -1.01
CA ALA A 28 -8.06 7.76 -0.94
C ALA A 28 -7.57 6.93 0.26
N LEU A 29 -6.31 7.10 0.67
CA LEU A 29 -5.72 6.41 1.81
C LEU A 29 -5.03 7.40 2.78
N PRO A 30 -5.13 7.16 4.11
CA PRO A 30 -4.35 7.91 5.09
C PRO A 30 -2.84 7.73 4.86
N ALA A 31 -2.07 8.80 5.06
CA ALA A 31 -0.60 8.75 4.97
C ALA A 31 0.01 7.65 5.86
N GLY A 32 -0.57 7.42 7.05
CA GLY A 32 -0.14 6.35 7.96
C GLY A 32 -0.26 4.94 7.36
N THR A 33 -1.27 4.68 6.53
CA THR A 33 -1.45 3.40 5.83
C THR A 33 -0.36 3.19 4.80
N VAL A 34 -0.07 4.22 4.00
CA VAL A 34 1.01 4.22 3.00
C VAL A 34 2.38 3.98 3.65
N ILE A 35 2.68 4.69 4.74
CA ILE A 35 3.94 4.56 5.47
C ILE A 35 4.11 3.15 6.06
N ARG A 36 3.03 2.58 6.64
CA ARG A 36 3.05 1.20 7.16
C ARG A 36 3.31 0.18 6.06
N ALA A 37 2.67 0.33 4.90
CA ALA A 37 2.86 -0.54 3.74
C ALA A 37 4.32 -0.51 3.24
N VAL A 38 4.89 0.69 3.07
CA VAL A 38 6.30 0.85 2.67
C VAL A 38 7.25 0.21 3.70
N THR A 39 7.02 0.46 4.99
CA THR A 39 7.86 -0.07 6.07
C THR A 39 7.84 -1.59 6.12
N ARG A 40 6.65 -2.20 6.01
CA ARG A 40 6.48 -3.66 5.98
C ARG A 40 7.19 -4.27 4.78
N CYS A 41 6.97 -3.72 3.59
CA CYS A 41 7.59 -4.23 2.37
C CYS A 41 9.12 -4.15 2.44
N ARG A 42 9.67 -3.07 3.02
CA ARG A 42 11.11 -2.94 3.25
C ARG A 42 11.63 -3.98 4.24
N ALA A 43 10.91 -4.24 5.32
CA ALA A 43 11.29 -5.28 6.27
C ALA A 43 11.30 -6.68 5.63
N GLU A 44 10.33 -6.98 4.77
CA GLU A 44 10.27 -8.24 4.01
C GLU A 44 11.47 -8.39 3.06
N LEU A 45 11.83 -7.34 2.32
CA LEU A 45 12.99 -7.36 1.42
C LEU A 45 14.33 -7.50 2.15
N LEU A 46 14.47 -6.83 3.29
CA LEU A 46 15.66 -6.97 4.14
C LEU A 46 15.79 -8.38 4.70
N ARG A 47 14.67 -9.02 5.10
CA ARG A 47 14.63 -10.42 5.52
C ARG A 47 14.99 -11.39 4.39
N ALA A 48 14.58 -11.07 3.16
CA ALA A 48 14.95 -11.84 1.96
C ALA A 48 16.41 -11.62 1.50
N GLY A 49 17.21 -10.83 2.24
CA GLY A 49 18.63 -10.60 1.92
C GLY A 49 18.87 -9.55 0.83
N VAL A 50 17.84 -8.86 0.35
CA VAL A 50 17.97 -7.82 -0.69
C VAL A 50 18.48 -6.53 -0.06
N ARG A 51 19.80 -6.32 -0.09
CA ARG A 51 20.47 -5.17 0.55
C ARG A 51 20.90 -4.03 -0.40
N ARG A 52 20.77 -4.18 -1.72
CA ARG A 52 21.07 -3.14 -2.72
C ARG A 52 20.03 -3.10 -3.82
N GLY A 53 19.67 -1.90 -4.29
CA GLY A 53 18.65 -1.67 -5.32
C GLY A 53 17.16 -1.85 -4.93
N PRO A 54 16.73 -1.85 -3.65
CA PRO A 54 15.36 -2.22 -3.28
C PRO A 54 14.30 -1.17 -3.63
N ALA A 55 14.67 0.06 -4.01
CA ALA A 55 13.70 1.15 -4.16
C ALA A 55 12.62 0.84 -5.21
N GLY A 56 13.00 0.35 -6.40
CA GLY A 56 12.04 0.03 -7.47
C GLY A 56 11.16 -1.18 -7.17
N ILE A 57 11.74 -2.25 -6.60
CA ILE A 57 10.99 -3.47 -6.24
C ILE A 57 10.02 -3.20 -5.07
N THR A 58 10.47 -2.41 -4.09
CA THR A 58 9.61 -1.95 -2.97
C THR A 58 8.46 -1.13 -3.52
N GLU A 59 8.72 -0.21 -4.43
CA GLU A 59 7.70 0.68 -5.00
C GLU A 59 6.61 -0.11 -5.74
N ALA A 60 6.98 -1.02 -6.64
CA ALA A 60 6.00 -1.82 -7.40
C ALA A 60 5.12 -2.68 -6.48
N ARG A 61 5.72 -3.33 -5.48
CA ARG A 61 4.98 -4.19 -4.54
C ARG A 61 4.09 -3.39 -3.59
N VAL A 62 4.56 -2.22 -3.12
CA VAL A 62 3.76 -1.32 -2.29
C VAL A 62 2.60 -0.75 -3.09
N ARG A 63 2.83 -0.30 -4.33
CA ARG A 63 1.78 0.23 -5.21
C ARG A 63 0.68 -0.80 -5.44
N ALA A 64 1.04 -2.03 -5.83
CA ALA A 64 0.07 -3.11 -6.01
C ALA A 64 -0.68 -3.53 -4.73
N HIS A 65 -0.10 -3.29 -3.55
CA HIS A 65 -0.79 -3.50 -2.27
C HIS A 65 -1.77 -2.36 -1.99
N LEU A 66 -1.33 -1.11 -2.15
CA LEU A 66 -2.16 0.07 -1.91
C LEU A 66 -3.31 0.18 -2.91
N ASP A 67 -3.10 -0.17 -4.18
CA ASP A 67 -4.16 -0.22 -5.20
C ASP A 67 -5.28 -1.19 -4.80
N ARG A 68 -4.92 -2.38 -4.30
CA ARG A 68 -5.90 -3.35 -3.78
C ARG A 68 -6.62 -2.83 -2.55
N THR A 69 -5.90 -2.25 -1.59
CA THR A 69 -6.50 -1.67 -0.39
C THR A 69 -7.44 -0.50 -0.71
N ALA A 70 -7.08 0.36 -1.67
CA ALA A 70 -7.93 1.45 -2.13
C ALA A 70 -9.17 0.92 -2.85
N ALA A 71 -9.03 -0.13 -3.68
CA ALA A 71 -10.16 -0.78 -4.33
C ALA A 71 -11.11 -1.45 -3.33
N ASP A 72 -10.59 -2.10 -2.28
CA ASP A 72 -11.42 -2.69 -1.21
C ASP A 72 -12.19 -1.62 -0.44
N ILE A 73 -11.57 -0.48 -0.13
CA ILE A 73 -12.22 0.64 0.57
C ILE A 73 -13.26 1.33 -0.33
N GLY A 74 -12.96 1.57 -1.61
CA GLY A 74 -13.91 2.11 -2.59
C GLY A 74 -15.01 1.10 -2.98
N GLY A 75 -14.75 -0.18 -2.75
CA GLY A 75 -15.66 -1.31 -2.98
C GLY A 75 -16.61 -1.59 -1.81
N VAL A 76 -16.46 -0.91 -0.66
CA VAL A 76 -17.52 -0.83 0.36
C VAL A 76 -18.65 0.04 -0.21
N ARG A 77 -19.35 -0.50 -1.22
CA ARG A 77 -20.74 -0.15 -1.43
C ARG A 77 -21.46 -0.59 -0.17
N VAL A 78 -22.06 0.37 0.51
CA VAL A 78 -23.00 0.15 1.60
C VAL A 78 -24.01 -0.91 1.15
N GLY A 79 -23.74 -2.17 1.48
CA GLY A 79 -24.64 -3.30 1.29
C GLY A 79 -25.69 -3.22 2.37
N GLY A 80 -26.63 -2.30 2.19
CA GLY A 80 -27.68 -1.99 3.16
C GLY A 80 -29.01 -1.79 2.46
N ASP A 81 -29.39 -2.68 1.55
CA ASP A 81 -30.79 -2.90 1.21
C ASP A 81 -30.92 -4.28 0.55
N SER A 82 -31.06 -5.31 1.38
CA SER A 82 -31.74 -6.53 0.94
C SER A 82 -33.24 -6.30 1.09
N PRO A 83 -34.01 -6.15 0.00
CA PRO A 83 -35.46 -6.28 0.11
C PRO A 83 -35.74 -7.74 0.48
N VAL A 84 -36.21 -7.96 1.71
CA VAL A 84 -36.77 -9.25 2.13
C VAL A 84 -37.96 -9.54 1.23
N SER A 85 -37.75 -10.37 0.22
CA SER A 85 -38.83 -11.00 -0.54
C SER A 85 -39.62 -11.89 0.42
N ARG A 86 -40.78 -11.38 0.85
CA ARG A 86 -41.81 -12.18 1.55
C ARG A 86 -42.23 -13.35 0.66
N PRO A 87 -42.27 -14.60 1.17
CA PRO A 87 -42.87 -15.68 0.43
C PRO A 87 -44.40 -15.53 0.46
N THR A 88 -45.01 -15.22 -0.67
CA THR A 88 -46.46 -15.42 -0.88
C THR A 88 -46.71 -16.90 -1.11
N ALA A 89 -47.41 -17.53 -0.16
CA ALA A 89 -47.99 -18.86 -0.33
C ALA A 89 -49.17 -18.79 -1.32
N PRO A 90 -49.33 -19.76 -2.24
CA PRO A 90 -50.59 -19.93 -2.95
C PRO A 90 -51.55 -20.78 -2.09
N GLY A 91 -52.78 -20.28 -1.93
CA GLY A 91 -53.93 -21.07 -1.49
C GLY A 91 -54.61 -21.78 -2.66
#